data_AF-A0A2H0D558-F1
#
_entry.id   AF-A0A2H0D558-F1
#
_cell.length_a   1.000
_cell.length_b   1.000
_cell.length_c   1.000
_cell.angle_alpha   90.00
_cell.angle_beta   90.00
_cell.angle_gamma   90.00
#
_symmetry.space_group_name_H-M   'P 1'
#
loop_
_entity.id
_entity.type
_entity.pdbx_description
1 polymer ?
#
loop_
_entity_poly.entity_id
_entity_poly.type
_entity_poly.pdbx_seq_one_letter_code
_entity_poly.pdbx_strand_id
1 'polypeptide(L)'
;MNEEKVSCKEVMSHICESLSEEMDSPKCVAIKDHIENCEGCKSYFSSVEMTIDLYKKCTETLPDDVHQKLMAFLELTDEKLSR
;
A
#
# COMPACT_ATOMS: atom_id res chain seq x y z
N MET A 1 -16.20 -15.99 -4.96
CA MET A 1 -15.88 -14.56 -5.10
C MET A 1 -14.64 -14.48 -5.96
N ASN A 2 -14.72 -13.82 -7.11
CA ASN A 2 -13.61 -13.74 -8.04
C ASN A 2 -12.58 -12.77 -7.45
N GLU A 3 -11.36 -13.26 -7.23
CA GLU A 3 -10.23 -12.44 -6.79
C GLU A 3 -9.93 -11.43 -7.91
N GLU A 4 -10.34 -10.18 -7.75
CA GLU A 4 -9.87 -9.11 -8.63
C GLU A 4 -8.39 -8.87 -8.31
N LYS A 5 -7.52 -9.39 -9.18
CA LYS A 5 -6.08 -9.14 -9.16
C LYS A 5 -5.86 -7.67 -9.45
N VAL A 6 -5.44 -6.91 -8.43
CA VAL A 6 -4.90 -5.57 -8.64
C VAL A 6 -3.69 -5.70 -9.56
N SER A 7 -3.76 -5.04 -10.70
CA SER A 7 -2.72 -5.01 -11.70
C SER A 7 -1.68 -3.94 -11.35
N CYS A 8 -0.44 -4.13 -11.78
CA CYS A 8 0.61 -3.11 -11.64
C CYS A 8 0.20 -1.76 -12.27
N LYS A 9 -0.74 -1.77 -13.23
CA LYS A 9 -1.33 -0.57 -13.82
C LYS A 9 -2.18 0.22 -12.84
N GLU A 10 -2.98 -0.45 -12.02
CA GLU A 10 -3.85 0.19 -11.02
C GLU A 10 -3.04 0.78 -9.87
N VAL A 11 -1.97 0.08 -9.45
CA VAL A 11 -1.05 0.61 -8.42
C VAL A 11 -0.30 1.83 -8.94
N MET A 12 0.13 1.81 -10.21
CA MET A 12 0.77 2.97 -10.83
C MET A 12 -0.19 4.16 -10.96
N SER A 13 -1.45 3.92 -11.33
CA SER A 13 -2.48 4.97 -11.38
C SER A 13 -2.64 5.64 -10.02
N HIS A 14 -2.71 4.86 -8.94
CA HIS A 14 -2.82 5.40 -7.59
C HIS A 14 -1.60 6.24 -7.18
N ILE A 15 -0.38 5.84 -7.54
CA ILE A 15 0.82 6.64 -7.26
C ILE A 15 0.78 7.97 -8.01
N CYS A 16 0.41 7.95 -9.29
CA CYS A 16 0.30 9.14 -10.12
C CYS A 16 -0.80 10.09 -9.63
N GLU A 17 -1.98 9.56 -9.29
CA GLU A 17 -3.09 10.31 -8.70
C GLU A 17 -2.70 10.94 -7.36
N SER A 18 -1.98 10.20 -6.50
CA SER A 18 -1.46 10.71 -5.23
C SER A 18 -0.46 11.85 -5.40
N LEU A 19 0.21 11.91 -6.56
CA LEU A 19 1.11 13.00 -6.95
C LEU A 19 0.39 14.12 -7.71
N SER A 20 -0.92 14.01 -7.92
CA SER A 20 -1.73 14.92 -8.76
C SER A 20 -1.22 15.03 -10.21
N GLU A 21 -0.65 13.94 -10.72
CA GLU A 21 -0.07 13.85 -12.06
C GLU A 21 -0.80 12.77 -12.88
N GLU A 22 -0.89 12.94 -14.20
CA GLU A 22 -1.44 11.93 -15.11
C GLU A 22 -0.51 10.71 -15.22
N MET A 23 -1.06 9.51 -15.48
CA MET A 23 -0.26 8.27 -15.59
C MET A 23 0.83 8.32 -16.67
N ASP A 24 0.56 9.01 -17.78
CA ASP A 24 1.50 9.13 -18.90
C ASP A 24 2.35 10.41 -18.80
N SER A 25 2.26 11.12 -17.67
CA SER A 25 3.11 12.29 -17.44
C SER A 25 4.59 11.89 -17.44
N PRO A 26 5.51 12.76 -17.90
CA PRO A 26 6.93 12.47 -17.90
C PRO A 26 7.48 12.03 -16.53
N LYS A 27 6.90 12.55 -15.45
CA LYS A 27 7.26 12.17 -14.08
C LYS A 27 6.79 10.76 -13.73
N CYS A 28 5.56 10.39 -14.06
CA CYS A 28 5.05 9.04 -13.82
C CYS A 28 5.80 7.98 -14.62
N VAL A 29 6.15 8.28 -15.88
CA VAL A 29 7.01 7.41 -16.70
C VAL A 29 8.39 7.24 -16.03
N ALA A 30 9.02 8.33 -15.59
CA ALA A 30 10.32 8.25 -14.92
C ALA A 30 10.28 7.46 -13.60
N ILE A 31 9.20 7.58 -12.82
CA ILE A 31 9.00 6.81 -11.58
C ILE A 31 8.83 5.33 -11.91
N LYS A 32 8.03 5.00 -12.92
CA LYS A 32 7.83 3.62 -13.37
C LYS A 32 9.15 2.98 -13.81
N ASP A 33 9.91 3.68 -14.65
CA ASP A 33 11.22 3.23 -15.11
C ASP A 33 12.17 3.02 -13.92
N HIS A 34 12.14 3.90 -12.92
CA HIS A 34 12.95 3.74 -11.71
C HIS A 34 12.56 2.49 -10.92
N ILE A 35 11.27 2.26 -10.66
CA ILE A 35 10.79 1.09 -9.93
C ILE A 35 11.16 -0.20 -10.66
N GLU A 36 11.09 -0.22 -12.00
CA GLU A 36 11.43 -1.40 -12.80
C GLU A 36 12.93 -1.73 -12.78
N ASN A 37 13.79 -0.70 -12.68
CA ASN A 37 15.24 -0.84 -12.79
C ASN A 37 16.02 -0.71 -11.46
N CYS A 38 15.34 -0.39 -10.35
CA CYS A 38 15.94 -0.28 -9.03
C CYS A 38 15.44 -1.40 -8.10
N GLU A 39 16.31 -2.33 -7.72
CA GLU A 39 15.95 -3.50 -6.91
C GLU A 39 15.34 -3.11 -5.54
N GLY A 40 15.87 -2.07 -4.90
CA GLY A 40 15.33 -1.57 -3.63
C GLY A 40 13.91 -1.02 -3.76
N CYS A 41 13.66 -0.21 -4.80
CA CYS A 41 12.33 0.34 -5.05
C CYS A 41 11.33 -0.72 -5.50
N LYS A 42 11.78 -1.71 -6.29
CA LYS A 42 10.97 -2.86 -6.69
C LYS A 42 10.53 -3.69 -5.48
N SER A 43 11.46 -3.96 -4.56
CA SER A 43 11.19 -4.71 -3.33
C SER A 43 10.24 -3.94 -2.41
N TYR A 44 10.46 -2.63 -2.25
CA TYR A 44 9.59 -1.77 -1.47
C TYR A 44 8.17 -1.72 -2.05
N PHE A 45 8.04 -1.50 -3.36
CA PHE A 45 6.77 -1.48 -4.05
C PHE A 45 5.99 -2.79 -3.86
N SER A 46 6.66 -3.94 -3.99
CA SER A 46 6.05 -5.24 -3.74
C SER A 46 5.57 -5.40 -2.29
N SER A 47 6.32 -4.88 -1.30
CA SER A 47 5.89 -4.91 0.10
C SER A 47 4.63 -4.07 0.35
N VAL A 48 4.49 -2.94 -0.34
CA VAL A 48 3.30 -2.08 -0.28
C VAL A 48 2.11 -2.78 -0.94
N GLU A 49 2.29 -3.37 -2.13
CA GLU A 49 1.25 -4.18 -2.80
C GLU A 49 0.74 -5.29 -1.87
N MET A 50 1.66 -6.04 -1.26
CA MET A 50 1.33 -7.12 -0.33
C MET A 50 0.58 -6.60 0.91
N THR A 51 0.96 -5.45 1.43
CA THR A 51 0.29 -4.82 2.59
C THR A 51 -1.16 -4.45 2.24
N ILE A 52 -1.38 -3.85 1.07
CA ILE A 52 -2.73 -3.50 0.58
C ILE A 52 -3.58 -4.76 0.39
N ASP A 53 -3.01 -5.80 -0.22
CA ASP A 53 -3.70 -7.07 -0.43
C ASP A 53 -4.09 -7.75 0.89
N LEU A 54 -3.18 -7.77 1.87
CA LEU A 54 -3.47 -8.30 3.21
C LEU A 54 -4.58 -7.51 3.88
N TYR A 55 -4.55 -6.17 3.79
CA TYR A 55 -5.60 -5.32 4.35
C TYR A 55 -6.96 -5.59 3.70
N LYS A 56 -7.02 -5.67 2.37
CA LYS A 56 -8.27 -5.99 1.63
C LYS A 56 -8.83 -7.36 1.96
N LYS A 57 -7.96 -8.35 2.21
CA LYS A 57 -8.35 -9.73 2.57
C LYS A 57 -8.71 -9.87 4.04
N CYS A 58 -8.32 -8.92 4.89
CA CYS A 58 -8.73 -8.88 6.29
C CYS A 58 -10.17 -8.36 6.39
N THR A 59 -11.12 -9.18 5.94
CA THR A 59 -12.55 -8.83 5.88
C THR A 59 -13.27 -8.99 7.22
N GLU A 60 -12.65 -9.68 8.18
CA GLU A 60 -13.22 -9.87 9.50
C GLU A 60 -12.64 -8.82 10.46
N THR A 61 -13.54 -8.14 11.17
CA THR A 61 -13.16 -7.30 12.30
C THR A 61 -12.54 -8.19 13.37
N LEU A 62 -11.24 -8.04 13.59
CA LEU A 62 -10.57 -8.62 14.75
C LEU A 62 -11.28 -8.15 16.02
N PRO A 63 -11.51 -9.03 17.02
CA PRO A 63 -11.95 -8.59 18.32
C PRO A 63 -11.05 -7.49 18.86
N ASP A 64 -11.64 -6.45 19.44
CA ASP A 64 -10.91 -5.25 19.89
C ASP A 64 -9.74 -5.60 20.80
N ASP A 65 -9.89 -6.59 21.67
CA ASP A 65 -8.82 -7.00 22.60
C ASP A 65 -7.61 -7.61 21.87
N VAL A 66 -7.83 -8.32 20.76
CA VAL A 66 -6.76 -8.88 19.91
C VAL A 66 -6.09 -7.75 19.13
N HIS A 67 -6.87 -6.83 18.56
CA HIS A 67 -6.32 -5.67 17.87
C HIS A 67 -5.43 -4.82 18.80
N GLN A 68 -5.90 -4.52 20.02
CA GLN A 68 -5.14 -3.77 21.03
C GLN A 68 -3.85 -4.49 21.45
N LYS A 69 -3.90 -5.81 21.68
CA LYS A 69 -2.70 -6.62 21.98
C LYS A 69 -1.69 -6.60 20.84
N LEU A 70 -2.16 -6.68 19.59
CA LEU A 70 -1.32 -6.62 18.41
C LEU A 70 -0.67 -5.24 18.27
N MET A 71 -1.43 -4.15 18.42
CA MET A 71 -0.90 -2.78 18.36
C MET A 71 0.14 -2.51 19.46
N ALA A 72 -0.11 -2.99 20.67
CA ALA A 72 0.87 -2.91 21.76
C ALA A 72 2.15 -3.71 21.46
N PHE A 73 2.02 -4.92 20.91
CA PHE A 73 3.17 -5.76 20.53
C PHE A 73 4.00 -5.15 19.40
N LEU A 74 3.35 -4.51 18.43
CA LEU A 74 4.00 -3.85 17.31
C LEU A 74 4.51 -2.43 17.65
N GLU A 75 4.28 -1.95 18.88
CA GLU A 75 4.62 -0.58 19.32
C GLU A 75 3.95 0.51 18.45
N LEU A 76 2.75 0.21 17.94
CA LEU A 76 1.95 1.09 17.07
C LEU A 76 0.75 1.73 17.79
N THR A 77 0.76 1.77 19.13
CA THR A 77 -0.34 2.38 19.89
C THR A 77 -0.49 3.86 19.54
N ASP A 78 -1.65 4.23 18.97
CA ASP A 78 -1.99 5.59 18.57
C ASP A 78 -2.01 6.55 19.78
N GLU A 79 -0.91 7.29 20.00
CA GLU A 79 -0.90 8.42 20.93
C GLU A 79 -1.51 9.71 20.32
N LYS A 80 -2.06 9.69 19.09
CA LYS A 80 -2.49 10.93 18.40
C LYS A 80 -3.80 10.85 17.60
N LEU A 81 -4.88 10.39 18.21
CA LEU A 81 -6.26 10.69 17.77
C LEU A 81 -7.02 11.57 18.77
N SER A 82 -6.31 12.54 19.37
CA SER A 82 -6.89 13.64 20.16
C SER A 82 -6.66 15.00 19.48
N ARG A 83 -7.00 15.12 18.18
CA ARG A 83 -7.16 16.42 17.53
C ARG A 83 -8.13 16.39 16.37
#